data_AF-A0A1Z8V3N4-F1
#
_entry.id   AF-A0A1Z8V3N4-F1
#
_cell.length_a   1.000
_cell.length_b   1.000
_cell.length_c   1.000
_cell.angle_alpha   90.00
_cell.angle_beta   90.00
_cell.angle_gamma   90.00
#
_symmetry.space_group_name_H-M   'P 1'
#
loop_
_entity.id
_entity.type
_entity.pdbx_description
1 polymer ?
#
loop_
_entity_poly.entity_id
_entity_poly.type
_entity_poly.pdbx_seq_one_letter_code
_entity_poly.pdbx_strand_id
1 'polypeptide(L)' 'MINPAVTEENEPFWKTKTLRQMTSLEWESLCDGCGKCCLIKLIDDVTDELHFTSVSCRLLDCNTCTCG' A
#
# COMPACT_ATOMS: atom_id res chain seq x y z
N MET A 1 -6.59 -28.82 5.17
CA MET A 1 -5.31 -28.75 5.91
C MET A 1 -5.16 -27.35 6.47
N ILE A 2 -5.82 -27.06 7.59
CA ILE A 2 -5.74 -25.78 8.31
C ILE A 2 -4.61 -25.97 9.33
N ASN A 3 -3.57 -25.13 9.28
CA ASN A 3 -2.42 -25.24 10.17
C ASN A 3 -2.73 -24.43 11.46
N PRO A 4 -2.85 -25.05 12.64
CA PRO A 4 -3.42 -24.43 13.84
C PRO A 4 -2.41 -23.61 14.67
N ALA A 5 -1.43 -22.97 14.02
CA ALA A 5 -0.28 -22.35 14.72
C ALA A 5 -0.07 -20.85 14.43
N VAL A 6 -1.14 -20.10 14.10
CA VAL A 6 -1.05 -18.63 14.09
C VAL A 6 -1.83 -18.13 15.30
N THR A 7 -1.11 -17.84 16.39
CA THR A 7 -1.66 -17.09 17.51
C THR A 7 -1.80 -15.63 17.08
N GLU A 8 -2.93 -14.98 17.40
CA GLU A 8 -3.26 -13.57 17.10
C GLU A 8 -2.17 -12.57 17.58
N GLU A 9 -1.25 -13.01 18.44
CA GLU A 9 -0.24 -12.17 19.09
C GLU A 9 1.01 -11.87 18.22
N ASN A 10 1.12 -12.41 17.00
CA ASN A 10 2.31 -12.25 16.13
C ASN A 10 1.99 -11.83 14.69
N GLU A 11 0.80 -11.28 14.43
CA GLU A 11 0.50 -10.76 13.10
C GLU A 11 1.35 -9.53 12.74
N PRO A 12 1.85 -9.40 11.50
CA PRO A 12 2.52 -8.18 11.05
C PRO A 12 1.67 -6.94 11.32
N PHE A 13 2.31 -5.83 11.70
CA PHE A 13 1.59 -4.61 12.10
C PHE A 13 0.60 -4.12 11.04
N TRP A 14 0.86 -4.35 9.75
CA TRP A 14 -0.01 -3.92 8.65
C TRP A 14 -1.33 -4.68 8.55
N LYS A 15 -1.45 -5.83 9.24
CA LYS A 15 -2.71 -6.56 9.38
C LYS A 15 -3.56 -6.07 10.56
N THR A 16 -2.91 -5.55 11.60
CA THR A 16 -3.57 -5.19 12.86
C THR A 16 -3.79 -3.68 13.02
N LYS A 17 -2.97 -2.85 12.38
CA LYS A 17 -3.12 -1.40 12.34
C LYS A 17 -3.91 -0.96 11.10
N THR A 18 -4.86 -0.06 11.30
CA THR A 18 -5.45 0.73 10.21
C THR A 18 -4.43 1.73 9.65
N LEU A 19 -4.63 2.20 8.42
CA LEU A 19 -3.77 3.23 7.80
C LEU A 19 -3.56 4.46 8.71
N ARG A 20 -4.61 4.89 9.44
CA ARG A 20 -4.55 6.06 10.32
C ARG A 20 -3.74 5.81 11.60
N GLN A 21 -3.55 4.55 12.00
CA GLN A 21 -2.75 4.17 13.16
C GLN A 21 -1.27 3.96 12.80
N MET A 22 -0.94 3.89 11.51
CA MET A 22 0.45 3.75 11.06
C MET A 22 1.17 5.09 11.15
N THR A 23 2.41 5.04 11.64
CA THR A 23 3.33 6.16 11.46
C THR A 23 3.78 6.25 9.99
N SER A 24 4.30 7.40 9.56
CA SER A 24 4.88 7.52 8.22
C SER A 24 5.99 6.49 7.97
N LEU A 25 6.82 6.20 8.98
CA LEU A 25 7.88 5.19 8.87
C LEU A 25 7.33 3.78 8.65
N GLU A 26 6.27 3.42 9.38
CA GLU A 26 5.60 2.12 9.20
C GLU A 26 4.95 2.01 7.82
N TRP A 27 4.28 3.07 7.36
CA TRP A 27 3.70 3.12 6.03
C TRP A 27 4.76 2.96 4.93
N GLU A 28 5.85 3.74 5.02
CA GLU A 28 6.93 3.69 4.04
C GLU A 28 7.70 2.36 4.06
N SER A 29 7.74 1.66 5.21
CA SER A 29 8.34 0.31 5.28
C SER A 29 7.60 -0.75 4.46
N LEU A 30 6.35 -0.48 4.06
CA LEU A 30 5.56 -1.34 3.16
C LEU A 30 5.83 -1.04 1.68
N CYS A 31 6.62 -0.01 1.37
CA CYS A 31 6.91 0.42 0.01
C CYS A 31 8.12 -0.32 -0.55
N ASP A 32 7.92 -1.06 -1.64
CA ASP A 32 8.99 -1.75 -2.38
C ASP A 32 9.64 -0.86 -3.47
N GLY A 33 9.36 0.44 -3.50
CA GLY A 33 9.84 1.37 -4.55
C GLY A 33 9.28 1.09 -5.95
N CYS A 34 8.25 0.25 -6.07
CA CYS A 34 7.70 -0.20 -7.35
C CYS A 34 6.70 0.77 -7.99
N GLY A 35 6.39 1.90 -7.34
CA GLY A 35 5.45 2.93 -7.84
C GLY A 35 3.96 2.54 -7.83
N LYS A 36 3.60 1.27 -7.58
CA LYS A 36 2.20 0.78 -7.64
C LYS A 36 1.26 1.44 -6.62
N CYS A 37 1.78 1.86 -5.47
CA CYS A 37 1.02 2.63 -4.47
C CYS A 37 0.92 4.12 -4.84
N CYS A 38 1.85 4.63 -5.64
CA CYS A 38 1.97 6.04 -5.98
C CYS A 38 1.19 6.43 -7.23
N LEU A 39 0.89 5.49 -8.14
CA LEU A 39 0.09 5.79 -9.32
C LEU A 39 -1.36 6.07 -8.94
N ILE A 40 -1.89 7.17 -9.46
CA ILE A 40 -3.32 7.45 -9.39
C ILE A 40 -4.06 6.36 -10.16
N LYS A 41 -5.05 5.76 -9.51
CA LYS A 41 -5.90 4.72 -10.08
C LYS A 41 -7.31 5.24 -10.17
N LEU A 42 -7.98 4.91 -11.27
CA LEU A 42 -9.36 5.24 -11.50
C LEU A 42 -10.15 3.94 -11.54
N ILE A 43 -11.30 3.92 -10.89
CA ILE A 43 -12.25 2.82 -10.96
C ILE A 43 -13.42 3.33 -11.79
N ASP A 44 -13.77 2.59 -12.84
CA ASP A 44 -14.97 2.85 -13.63
C ASP A 44 -16.22 2.52 -12.78
N ASP A 45 -17.16 3.47 -12.68
CA ASP A 45 -18.32 3.36 -11.80
C ASP A 45 -19.43 2.43 -12.34
N VAL A 46 -19.31 2.00 -13.60
CA VAL A 46 -20.25 1.09 -14.25
C VAL A 46 -19.67 -0.32 -14.34
N THR A 47 -18.41 -0.46 -14.73
CA THR A 47 -17.76 -1.77 -14.96
C THR A 47 -16.96 -2.28 -13.78
N ASP A 48 -16.66 -1.41 -12.79
CA ASP A 48 -15.74 -1.68 -11.67
C ASP A 48 -14.30 -2.03 -12.15
N GLU A 49 -13.95 -1.68 -13.39
CA GLU A 49 -12.61 -1.89 -13.93
C GLU A 49 -11.60 -0.88 -13.33
N LEU A 50 -10.42 -1.40 -12.97
CA LEU A 50 -9.33 -0.60 -12.42
C LEU A 50 -8.35 -0.18 -13.52
N HIS A 51 -8.27 1.13 -13.77
CA HIS A 51 -7.33 1.72 -14.73
C HIS A 51 -6.13 2.33 -14.01
N PHE A 52 -4.93 1.97 -14.45
CA PHE A 52 -3.68 2.58 -14.02
C PHE A 52 -3.37 3.79 -14.89
N THR A 53 -2.94 4.89 -14.27
CA THR A 53 -2.47 6.08 -14.98
C THR A 53 -0.95 6.17 -14.95
N SER A 54 -0.37 7.02 -15.78
CA SER A 54 1.04 7.44 -15.69
C SER A 54 1.24 8.66 -14.78
N VAL A 55 0.25 8.98 -13.94
CA VAL A 55 0.29 10.14 -13.03
C VAL A 55 0.60 9.63 -11.62
N SER A 56 1.69 10.12 -11.04
CA SER A 56 2.06 9.83 -9.66
C SER A 56 1.36 10.76 -8.66
N CYS A 57 1.24 10.29 -7.43
CA CYS A 57 0.84 11.12 -6.30
C CYS A 57 1.95 12.12 -5.95
N ARG A 58 1.57 13.17 -5.20
CA ARG A 58 2.49 14.23 -4.77
C ARG A 58 3.62 13.77 -3.84
N LEU A 59 3.56 12.55 -3.31
CA LEU A 59 4.53 12.01 -2.37
C LEU A 59 5.68 11.27 -3.06
N LEU A 60 5.53 10.88 -4.33
CA LEU A 60 6.57 10.15 -5.05
C LEU A 60 7.65 11.10 -5.55
N ASP A 61 8.89 10.85 -5.16
CA ASP A 61 10.06 11.38 -5.89
C ASP A 61 10.35 10.47 -7.10
N CYS A 62 10.17 11.01 -8.30
CA CYS A 62 10.37 10.28 -9.56
C CYS A 62 11.85 10.00 -9.89
N ASN A 63 12.80 10.62 -9.19
CA ASN A 63 14.23 10.35 -9.39
C ASN A 63 14.71 9.17 -8.55
N THR A 64 14.24 9.07 -7.30
CA THR A 64 14.65 8.02 -6.36
C THR A 64 13.70 6.84 -6.32
N CYS A 65 12.49 6.99 -6.89
CA CYS A 65 11.40 6.01 -6.82
C CYS A 65 10.96 5.69 -5.38
N THR A 66 11.07 6.66 -4.47
CA THR A 66 10.65 6.53 -3.07
C THR A 66 9.61 7.60 -2.72
N CYS A 67 8.67 7.27 -1.81
CA CYS A 67 7.73 8.24 -1.26
C CYS A 67 8.12 8.68 0.17
N GLY A 68 7.65 9.86 0.60
CA GLY A 68 7.95 10.44 1.91
C GLY A 68 7.10 11.67 2.24
#